data_AF-A0A1Q4VT47-F1
#
_entry.id   AF-A0A1Q4VT47-F1
#
_cell.length_a   1.000
_cell.length_b   1.000
_cell.length_c   1.000
_cell.angle_alpha   90.00
_cell.angle_beta   90.00
_cell.angle_gamma   90.00
#
_symmetry.space_group_name_H-M   'P 1'
#
loop_
_entity.id
_entity.type
_entity.pdbx_description
1 polymer ?
#
loop_
_entity_poly.entity_id
_entity_poly.type
_entity_poly.pdbx_seq_one_letter_code
_entity_poly.pdbx_strand_id
1 'polypeptide(L)'
;MTFNGNGKSADEPYVITGRGKEAAPQNAFSLFADINYNGGGPRTKILVIPASGTANNFSDYGFDQSDDGVSSVVNNTDRDNILFTRTNQGGSQLPVPANSSITDLTRTPLSGSPTQTWNDQAQSALAFNKPVPLPVFTAPAPSAQIQDRRQAIQGNAAPDVQQVLLYEGSRLLGTCPVKDSRWEYAPDADWPLGQHDLSAIAVRDDVLSGKAPLRFYITLPTPVVDIRAPKEGVEVDSGVAVDGVAFNADTVTLTEGGTQLGTAKVSSNLWSFAPDGGWSIGKHSVTAKAVQGSQESEPDTVNFTAANKNLKVEWKFNSSWQDWQSHKYIHSYDITMYAGETDVKHWNVGFGQLPDGSVLAPEFETSFWGLIIDDGSDGNVLLGSPPEGVHIVPAKGNLTIRVLVLIPTQDAAYQKLYGLFAKSLTE
;
A
#
# COMPACT_ATOMS: atom_id res chain seq x y z
N MET A 1 -41.21 12.40 -16.29
CA MET A 1 -41.31 11.31 -17.28
C MET A 1 -42.78 11.06 -17.55
N THR A 2 -43.26 11.45 -18.72
CA THR A 2 -44.58 11.03 -19.24
C THR A 2 -44.40 9.69 -19.94
N PHE A 3 -44.99 8.63 -19.40
CA PHE A 3 -44.98 7.31 -20.02
C PHE A 3 -46.21 7.18 -20.92
N ASN A 4 -46.04 6.68 -22.14
CA ASN A 4 -47.17 6.29 -22.98
C ASN A 4 -47.72 4.94 -22.48
N GLY A 5 -48.97 4.61 -22.83
CA GLY A 5 -49.76 3.48 -22.29
C GLY A 5 -49.18 2.06 -22.39
N ASN A 6 -47.94 1.92 -22.87
CA ASN A 6 -47.17 0.68 -22.97
C ASN A 6 -45.95 0.62 -22.02
N GLY A 7 -45.80 1.57 -21.08
CA GLY A 7 -44.75 1.51 -20.05
C GLY A 7 -43.32 1.87 -20.50
N LYS A 8 -43.16 2.41 -21.72
CA LYS A 8 -41.89 2.92 -22.25
C LYS A 8 -41.80 4.44 -22.14
N SER A 9 -40.59 4.98 -21.98
CA SER A 9 -40.35 6.43 -21.99
C SER A 9 -40.81 7.04 -23.32
N ALA A 10 -41.32 8.27 -23.30
CA ALA A 10 -41.80 8.96 -24.51
C ALA A 10 -40.75 9.05 -25.64
N ASP A 11 -39.46 8.98 -25.28
CA ASP A 11 -38.32 9.16 -26.19
C ASP A 11 -37.56 7.86 -26.52
N GLU A 12 -38.05 6.71 -26.03
CA GLU A 12 -37.40 5.42 -26.26
C GLU A 12 -37.72 4.88 -27.67
N PRO A 13 -36.73 4.47 -28.47
CA PRO A 13 -36.99 3.82 -29.76
C PRO A 13 -37.79 2.52 -29.62
N TYR A 14 -38.64 2.24 -30.60
CA TYR A 14 -39.49 1.05 -30.63
C TYR A 14 -39.77 0.58 -32.06
N VAL A 15 -40.13 -0.69 -32.20
CA VAL A 15 -40.48 -1.28 -33.51
C VAL A 15 -41.99 -1.37 -33.66
N ILE A 16 -42.49 -0.96 -34.83
CA ILE A 16 -43.87 -1.20 -35.27
C ILE A 16 -43.87 -2.04 -36.55
N THR A 17 -45.04 -2.56 -36.90
CA THR A 17 -45.27 -3.25 -38.17
C THR A 17 -46.13 -2.37 -39.07
N GLY A 18 -45.67 -2.10 -40.29
CA GLY A 18 -46.38 -1.23 -41.22
C GLY A 18 -45.76 -1.20 -42.61
N ARG A 19 -46.40 -0.44 -43.50
CA ARG A 19 -45.95 -0.20 -44.87
C ARG A 19 -46.30 1.23 -45.29
N GLY A 20 -45.49 1.79 -46.17
CA GLY A 20 -45.65 3.11 -46.73
C GLY A 20 -45.26 4.23 -45.78
N LYS A 21 -45.02 5.41 -46.36
CA LYS A 21 -44.70 6.63 -45.62
C LYS A 21 -45.73 6.95 -44.54
N GLU A 22 -47.00 6.66 -44.80
CA GLU A 22 -48.11 6.93 -43.88
C GLU A 22 -48.08 6.06 -42.62
N ALA A 23 -47.32 4.96 -42.60
CA ALA A 23 -47.11 4.17 -41.39
C ALA A 23 -46.07 4.79 -40.44
N ALA A 24 -45.25 5.74 -40.91
CA ALA A 24 -44.30 6.44 -40.07
C ALA A 24 -45.05 7.42 -39.14
N PRO A 25 -44.92 7.32 -37.81
CA PRO A 25 -45.60 8.23 -36.89
C PRO A 25 -45.22 9.70 -37.13
N GLN A 26 -46.12 10.61 -36.74
CA GLN A 26 -45.82 12.03 -36.71
C GLN A 26 -44.73 12.32 -35.67
N ASN A 27 -43.87 13.30 -35.94
CA ASN A 27 -42.79 13.72 -35.04
C ASN A 27 -41.82 12.58 -34.67
N ALA A 28 -41.48 11.75 -35.65
CA ALA A 28 -40.57 10.62 -35.48
C ALA A 28 -39.64 10.42 -36.68
N PHE A 29 -38.49 9.81 -36.41
CA PHE A 29 -37.55 9.32 -37.41
C PHE A 29 -37.75 7.81 -37.59
N SER A 30 -38.23 7.41 -38.76
CA SER A 30 -38.66 6.03 -39.02
C SER A 30 -37.76 5.35 -40.06
N LEU A 31 -37.21 4.20 -39.69
CA LEU A 31 -36.30 3.41 -40.52
C LEU A 31 -37.02 2.16 -41.04
N PHE A 32 -36.91 1.90 -42.34
CA PHE A 32 -37.57 0.79 -43.02
C PHE A 32 -36.53 -0.18 -43.56
N ALA A 33 -36.80 -1.46 -43.40
CA ALA A 33 -35.97 -2.56 -43.91
C ALA A 33 -36.26 -2.90 -45.38
N ASP A 34 -37.24 -2.26 -46.02
CA ASP A 34 -37.61 -2.50 -47.42
C ASP A 34 -37.39 -1.25 -48.28
N ILE A 35 -36.68 -1.42 -49.39
CA ILE A 35 -36.51 -0.38 -50.43
C ILE A 35 -37.86 0.05 -51.01
N ASN A 36 -38.78 -0.90 -51.21
CA ASN A 36 -40.13 -0.65 -51.72
C ASN A 36 -41.12 -0.44 -50.56
N TYR A 37 -40.72 0.31 -49.53
CA TYR A 37 -41.55 0.52 -48.35
C TYR A 37 -42.96 1.03 -48.70
N ASN A 38 -43.13 1.81 -49.78
CA ASN A 38 -44.44 2.25 -50.31
C ASN A 38 -45.17 1.22 -51.20
N GLY A 39 -44.46 0.28 -51.82
CA GLY A 39 -44.99 -0.66 -52.83
C GLY A 39 -45.40 -2.03 -52.29
N GLY A 40 -45.03 -2.37 -51.04
CA GLY A 40 -45.55 -3.54 -50.34
C GLY A 40 -44.69 -4.80 -50.39
N GLY A 41 -43.39 -4.68 -50.12
CA GLY A 41 -42.48 -5.83 -50.01
C GLY A 41 -42.62 -6.66 -48.72
N PRO A 42 -41.83 -7.74 -48.59
CA PRO A 42 -41.98 -8.73 -47.51
C PRO A 42 -41.61 -8.18 -46.13
N ARG A 43 -40.81 -7.11 -46.04
CA ARG A 43 -40.33 -6.56 -44.76
C ARG A 43 -41.23 -5.43 -44.28
N THR A 44 -41.77 -5.60 -43.08
CA THR A 44 -42.78 -4.71 -42.51
C THR A 44 -42.36 -4.07 -41.19
N LYS A 45 -41.19 -4.43 -40.66
CA LYS A 45 -40.65 -3.80 -39.46
C LYS A 45 -40.23 -2.36 -39.77
N ILE A 46 -40.63 -1.45 -38.88
CA ILE A 46 -40.24 -0.05 -38.89
C ILE A 46 -39.64 0.26 -37.53
N LEU A 47 -38.36 0.65 -37.48
CA LEU A 47 -37.78 1.21 -36.26
C LEU A 47 -38.20 2.68 -36.16
N VAL A 48 -38.99 3.00 -35.16
CA VAL A 48 -39.43 4.35 -34.84
C VAL A 48 -38.54 4.91 -33.75
N ILE A 49 -37.91 6.04 -34.04
CA ILE A 49 -37.12 6.81 -33.09
C ILE A 49 -37.90 8.11 -32.86
N PRO A 50 -38.53 8.29 -31.68
CA PRO A 50 -39.24 9.52 -31.34
C PRO A 50 -38.34 10.75 -31.49
N ALA A 51 -38.92 11.94 -31.65
CA ALA A 51 -38.16 13.18 -31.65
C ALA A 51 -37.27 13.29 -30.40
N SER A 52 -35.99 13.63 -30.58
CA SER A 52 -34.94 13.62 -29.52
C SER A 52 -34.49 12.24 -29.04
N GLY A 53 -35.06 11.15 -29.58
CA GLY A 53 -34.65 9.79 -29.32
C GLY A 53 -33.31 9.43 -29.96
N THR A 54 -32.60 8.50 -29.33
CA THR A 54 -31.34 7.93 -29.85
C THR A 54 -31.43 6.41 -29.87
N ALA A 55 -31.14 5.82 -31.02
CA ALA A 55 -30.95 4.38 -31.15
C ALA A 55 -29.45 4.09 -31.31
N ASN A 56 -28.74 3.85 -30.19
CA ASN A 56 -27.28 3.63 -30.19
C ASN A 56 -26.87 2.28 -30.80
N ASN A 57 -27.79 1.31 -30.85
CA ASN A 57 -27.62 0.04 -31.54
C ASN A 57 -29.01 -0.50 -31.93
N PHE A 58 -29.27 -0.69 -33.22
CA PHE A 58 -30.61 -1.10 -33.69
C PHE A 58 -31.05 -2.48 -33.16
N SER A 59 -30.11 -3.41 -32.95
CA SER A 59 -30.43 -4.74 -32.44
C SER A 59 -31.04 -4.72 -31.04
N ASP A 60 -30.72 -3.70 -30.23
CA ASP A 60 -31.24 -3.55 -28.87
C ASP A 60 -32.77 -3.34 -28.86
N TYR A 61 -33.35 -2.93 -29.99
CA TYR A 61 -34.77 -2.66 -30.17
C TYR A 61 -35.51 -3.73 -31.01
N GLY A 62 -34.84 -4.82 -31.39
CA GLY A 62 -35.43 -5.88 -32.22
C GLY A 62 -35.55 -5.53 -33.71
N PHE A 63 -34.87 -4.46 -34.16
CA PHE A 63 -34.65 -4.15 -35.56
C PHE A 63 -33.36 -4.84 -36.01
N ASP A 64 -33.48 -6.10 -36.40
CA ASP A 64 -32.37 -6.98 -36.79
C ASP A 64 -31.89 -6.68 -38.21
N GLN A 65 -30.57 -6.72 -38.40
CA GLN A 65 -29.97 -6.49 -39.72
C GLN A 65 -29.98 -7.74 -40.63
N SER A 66 -30.56 -8.86 -40.19
CA SER A 66 -30.75 -10.05 -41.04
C SER A 66 -31.71 -9.79 -42.20
N ASP A 67 -32.55 -8.76 -42.08
CA ASP A 67 -33.53 -8.32 -43.04
C ASP A 67 -33.07 -7.02 -43.73
N ASP A 68 -32.07 -7.07 -44.62
CA ASP A 68 -31.56 -5.93 -45.44
C ASP A 68 -31.44 -4.58 -44.69
N GLY A 69 -31.00 -4.65 -43.42
CA GLY A 69 -30.71 -3.52 -42.54
C GLY A 69 -31.68 -2.34 -42.67
N VAL A 70 -31.14 -1.16 -42.97
CA VAL A 70 -31.95 0.04 -43.30
C VAL A 70 -31.87 0.26 -44.80
N SER A 71 -33.03 0.21 -45.46
CA SER A 71 -33.18 0.38 -46.91
C SER A 71 -33.86 1.70 -47.29
N SER A 72 -34.73 2.23 -46.42
CA SER A 72 -35.46 3.49 -46.64
C SER A 72 -35.70 4.21 -45.33
N VAL A 73 -35.88 5.53 -45.39
CA VAL A 73 -36.00 6.37 -44.19
C VAL A 73 -37.04 7.46 -44.40
N VAL A 74 -37.87 7.68 -43.39
CA VAL A 74 -38.83 8.78 -43.32
C VAL A 74 -38.51 9.64 -42.11
N ASN A 75 -38.24 10.93 -42.34
CA ASN A 75 -38.09 11.91 -41.30
C ASN A 75 -39.35 12.78 -41.21
N ASN A 76 -40.21 12.49 -40.23
CA ASN A 76 -41.40 13.28 -39.90
C ASN A 76 -41.17 14.22 -38.70
N THR A 77 -39.91 14.45 -38.29
CA THR A 77 -39.58 15.46 -37.27
C THR A 77 -39.42 16.84 -37.92
N ASP A 78 -39.47 17.88 -37.10
CA ASP A 78 -39.25 19.27 -37.48
C ASP A 78 -37.76 19.65 -37.62
N ARG A 79 -36.86 18.65 -37.53
CA ARG A 79 -35.40 18.82 -37.49
C ARG A 79 -34.71 17.77 -38.35
N ASP A 80 -33.48 18.06 -38.77
CA ASP A 80 -32.68 17.03 -39.45
C ASP A 80 -32.33 15.92 -38.47
N ASN A 81 -32.20 14.71 -38.98
CA ASN A 81 -31.80 13.53 -38.21
C ASN A 81 -30.61 12.86 -38.88
N ILE A 82 -29.90 11.97 -38.19
CA ILE A 82 -28.64 11.42 -38.70
C ILE A 82 -28.64 9.90 -38.57
N LEU A 83 -28.22 9.21 -39.64
CA LEU A 83 -27.81 7.80 -39.61
C LEU A 83 -26.30 7.69 -39.46
N PHE A 84 -25.85 6.64 -38.76
CA PHE A 84 -24.44 6.36 -38.52
C PHE A 84 -24.11 4.92 -38.91
N THR A 85 -22.94 4.71 -39.52
CA THR A 85 -22.51 3.38 -39.97
C THR A 85 -21.93 2.48 -38.87
N ARG A 86 -21.82 2.97 -37.63
CA ARG A 86 -21.42 2.18 -36.46
C ARG A 86 -22.35 2.45 -35.28
N THR A 87 -22.33 1.55 -34.30
CA THR A 87 -23.01 1.77 -33.02
C THR A 87 -22.47 3.00 -32.28
N ASN A 88 -23.26 3.51 -31.34
CA ASN A 88 -22.94 4.66 -30.48
C ASN A 88 -22.54 5.92 -31.27
N GLN A 89 -23.27 6.22 -32.36
CA GLN A 89 -23.08 7.43 -33.18
C GLN A 89 -21.68 7.50 -33.85
N GLY A 90 -21.05 6.35 -34.09
CA GLY A 90 -19.74 6.25 -34.72
C GLY A 90 -19.79 6.07 -36.24
N GLY A 91 -18.64 6.30 -36.90
CA GLY A 91 -18.50 6.06 -38.35
C GLY A 91 -18.96 7.21 -39.23
N SER A 92 -19.29 6.91 -40.49
CA SER A 92 -19.79 7.88 -41.45
C SER A 92 -21.19 8.33 -41.08
N GLN A 93 -21.57 9.55 -41.48
CA GLN A 93 -22.84 10.18 -41.13
C GLN A 93 -23.67 10.47 -42.39
N LEU A 94 -24.97 10.18 -42.36
CA LEU A 94 -25.93 10.59 -43.39
C LEU A 94 -27.02 11.45 -42.75
N PRO A 95 -26.98 12.78 -42.98
CA PRO A 95 -28.08 13.67 -42.62
C PRO A 95 -29.34 13.35 -43.44
N VAL A 96 -30.49 13.33 -42.76
CA VAL A 96 -31.82 13.20 -43.36
C VAL A 96 -32.61 14.45 -43.00
N PRO A 97 -32.85 15.38 -43.95
CA PRO A 97 -33.50 16.65 -43.68
C PRO A 97 -34.87 16.53 -43.00
N ALA A 98 -35.25 17.54 -42.21
CA ALA A 98 -36.59 17.64 -41.62
C ALA A 98 -37.70 17.45 -42.66
N ASN A 99 -38.79 16.77 -42.28
CA ASN A 99 -39.96 16.53 -43.13
C ASN A 99 -39.65 15.91 -44.52
N SER A 100 -38.57 15.13 -44.62
CA SER A 100 -38.11 14.51 -45.87
C SER A 100 -38.11 12.99 -45.82
N SER A 101 -37.80 12.33 -46.93
CA SER A 101 -37.65 10.89 -46.99
C SER A 101 -36.54 10.51 -47.96
N ILE A 102 -35.77 9.49 -47.60
CA ILE A 102 -34.89 8.79 -48.54
C ILE A 102 -35.59 7.49 -48.89
N THR A 103 -36.10 7.44 -50.12
CA THR A 103 -36.97 6.33 -50.55
C THR A 103 -36.21 5.09 -50.98
N ASP A 104 -34.88 5.19 -51.11
CA ASP A 104 -34.02 4.14 -51.60
C ASP A 104 -32.55 4.41 -51.24
N LEU A 105 -32.05 3.74 -50.19
CA LEU A 105 -30.65 3.85 -49.76
C LEU A 105 -29.67 3.09 -50.66
N THR A 106 -30.12 2.18 -51.51
CA THR A 106 -29.25 1.53 -52.52
C THR A 106 -28.76 2.52 -53.58
N ARG A 107 -29.39 3.68 -53.67
CA ARG A 107 -28.98 4.77 -54.56
C ARG A 107 -28.22 5.87 -53.86
N THR A 108 -28.02 5.76 -52.54
CA THR A 108 -27.31 6.75 -51.74
C THR A 108 -25.85 6.32 -51.60
N PRO A 109 -24.88 7.00 -52.23
CA PRO A 109 -23.49 6.55 -52.26
C PRO A 109 -22.82 6.57 -50.88
N LEU A 110 -22.01 5.56 -50.60
CA LEU A 110 -21.11 5.50 -49.44
C LEU A 110 -19.80 4.85 -49.85
N SER A 111 -18.80 5.68 -50.13
CA SER A 111 -17.48 5.19 -50.53
C SER A 111 -16.86 4.34 -49.43
N GLY A 112 -16.38 3.15 -49.79
CA GLY A 112 -15.70 2.23 -48.87
C GLY A 112 -16.61 1.28 -48.09
N SER A 113 -17.93 1.30 -48.29
CA SER A 113 -18.82 0.25 -47.79
C SER A 113 -18.84 -0.98 -48.72
N PRO A 114 -19.19 -2.18 -48.24
CA PRO A 114 -19.27 -3.39 -49.06
C PRO A 114 -20.21 -3.25 -50.27
N THR A 115 -21.32 -2.52 -50.10
CA THR A 115 -22.34 -2.29 -51.15
C THR A 115 -22.11 -0.99 -51.92
N GLN A 116 -21.05 -0.22 -51.60
CA GLN A 116 -20.76 1.15 -52.07
C GLN A 116 -21.90 2.16 -51.84
N THR A 117 -22.90 1.77 -51.04
CA THR A 117 -24.12 2.52 -50.78
C THR A 117 -24.42 2.47 -49.29
N TRP A 118 -25.40 3.27 -48.84
CA TRP A 118 -25.84 3.30 -47.45
C TRP A 118 -26.72 2.10 -47.06
N ASN A 119 -27.22 1.34 -48.05
CA ASN A 119 -28.02 0.15 -47.79
C ASN A 119 -27.27 -0.84 -46.90
N ASP A 120 -27.94 -1.33 -45.86
CA ASP A 120 -27.41 -2.27 -44.87
C ASP A 120 -26.28 -1.74 -43.98
N GLN A 121 -25.87 -0.47 -44.12
CA GLN A 121 -24.69 0.04 -43.41
C GLN A 121 -25.01 0.75 -42.10
N ALA A 122 -26.21 1.31 -41.96
CA ALA A 122 -26.59 2.05 -40.75
C ALA A 122 -26.73 1.10 -39.55
N GLN A 123 -26.12 1.46 -38.42
CA GLN A 123 -26.16 0.70 -37.16
C GLN A 123 -26.69 1.50 -35.97
N SER A 124 -26.62 2.83 -36.04
CA SER A 124 -27.23 3.72 -35.06
C SER A 124 -27.83 4.95 -35.73
N ALA A 125 -28.73 5.62 -35.03
CA ALA A 125 -29.44 6.79 -35.54
C ALA A 125 -29.80 7.75 -34.42
N LEU A 126 -29.85 9.04 -34.78
CA LEU A 126 -30.17 10.14 -33.88
C LEU A 126 -31.30 10.96 -34.48
N ALA A 127 -32.45 11.03 -33.79
CA ALA A 127 -33.59 11.86 -34.17
C ALA A 127 -33.43 13.32 -33.67
N PHE A 128 -32.19 13.85 -33.78
CA PHE A 128 -31.81 15.23 -33.52
C PHE A 128 -30.46 15.55 -34.21
N ASN A 129 -30.34 16.66 -34.95
CA ASN A 129 -29.19 16.93 -35.83
C ASN A 129 -27.86 17.29 -35.16
N LYS A 130 -27.76 17.16 -33.83
CA LYS A 130 -26.53 17.41 -33.10
C LYS A 130 -26.20 16.17 -32.29
N PRO A 131 -25.15 15.40 -32.63
CA PRO A 131 -24.58 14.39 -31.73
C PRO A 131 -24.08 15.06 -30.45
N VAL A 132 -24.00 14.33 -29.34
CA VAL A 132 -23.37 14.84 -28.12
C VAL A 132 -21.88 14.50 -28.20
N PRO A 133 -20.97 15.49 -28.29
CA PRO A 133 -19.54 15.21 -28.32
C PRO A 133 -19.11 14.45 -27.07
N LEU A 134 -18.15 13.53 -27.22
CA LEU A 134 -17.57 12.84 -26.08
C LEU A 134 -16.93 13.86 -25.12
N PRO A 135 -17.09 13.68 -23.80
CA PRO A 135 -16.31 14.44 -22.83
C PRO A 135 -14.82 14.04 -22.96
N VAL A 136 -13.93 14.95 -22.59
CA VAL A 136 -12.48 14.74 -22.65
C VAL A 136 -11.91 14.82 -21.25
N PHE A 137 -11.21 13.79 -20.79
CA PHE A 137 -10.47 13.84 -19.53
C PHE A 137 -9.28 14.80 -19.65
N THR A 138 -9.05 15.59 -18.60
CA THR A 138 -7.90 16.50 -18.47
C THR A 138 -7.02 16.15 -17.28
N ALA A 139 -7.61 15.54 -16.24
CA ALA A 139 -6.87 14.94 -15.14
C ALA A 139 -7.60 13.69 -14.61
N PRO A 140 -6.85 12.65 -14.21
CA PRO A 140 -5.42 12.48 -14.47
C PRO A 140 -5.10 12.19 -15.94
N ALA A 141 -3.82 12.25 -16.30
CA ALA A 141 -3.36 11.85 -17.63
C ALA A 141 -3.57 10.33 -17.84
N PRO A 142 -3.83 9.86 -19.08
CA PRO A 142 -3.91 8.44 -19.37
C PRO A 142 -2.66 7.68 -18.92
N SER A 143 -2.87 6.54 -18.26
CA SER A 143 -1.85 5.66 -17.68
C SER A 143 -0.98 6.28 -16.59
N ALA A 144 -1.37 7.44 -16.03
CA ALA A 144 -0.64 8.08 -14.93
C ALA A 144 -0.52 7.16 -13.70
N GLN A 145 0.64 7.22 -13.04
CA GLN A 145 0.88 6.63 -11.72
C GLN A 145 0.72 7.75 -10.68
N ILE A 146 -0.21 7.59 -9.75
CA ILE A 146 -0.64 8.66 -8.87
C ILE A 146 -0.54 8.19 -7.43
N GLN A 147 0.04 9.03 -6.57
CA GLN A 147 0.19 8.74 -5.14
C GLN A 147 -0.93 9.35 -4.30
N ASP A 148 -1.57 10.42 -4.79
CA ASP A 148 -2.74 10.99 -4.14
C ASP A 148 -3.95 10.07 -4.33
N ARG A 149 -4.32 9.39 -3.24
CA ARG A 149 -5.46 8.47 -3.21
C ARG A 149 -6.82 9.17 -3.24
N ARG A 150 -6.84 10.51 -3.15
CA ARG A 150 -8.04 11.34 -3.36
C ARG A 150 -8.00 12.11 -4.70
N GLN A 151 -7.19 11.63 -5.66
CA GLN A 151 -7.11 12.21 -7.00
C GLN A 151 -8.50 12.52 -7.58
N ALA A 152 -8.74 13.80 -7.83
CA ALA A 152 -9.92 14.27 -8.55
C ALA A 152 -9.86 13.87 -10.02
N ILE A 153 -11.01 13.57 -10.60
CA ILE A 153 -11.16 13.30 -12.04
C ILE A 153 -11.77 14.54 -12.68
N GLN A 154 -11.09 15.11 -13.66
CA GLN A 154 -11.49 16.36 -14.30
C GLN A 154 -11.55 16.19 -15.81
N GLY A 155 -12.39 16.98 -16.46
CA GLY A 155 -12.46 17.00 -17.90
C GLY A 155 -13.18 18.21 -18.46
N ASN A 156 -13.18 18.26 -19.79
CA ASN A 156 -13.93 19.21 -20.58
C ASN A 156 -15.14 18.53 -21.22
N ALA A 157 -16.17 19.32 -21.51
CA ALA A 157 -17.33 18.92 -22.29
C ALA A 157 -17.78 20.08 -23.19
N ALA A 158 -18.55 19.78 -24.23
CA ALA A 158 -19.08 20.83 -25.11
C ALA A 158 -19.97 21.81 -24.32
N PRO A 159 -20.05 23.11 -24.72
CA PRO A 159 -20.76 24.14 -23.94
C PRO A 159 -22.25 23.90 -23.70
N ASP A 160 -22.87 23.03 -24.49
CA ASP A 160 -24.27 22.65 -24.43
C ASP A 160 -24.52 21.36 -23.62
N VAL A 161 -23.48 20.71 -23.10
CA VAL A 161 -23.61 19.56 -22.19
C VAL A 161 -23.92 20.08 -20.79
N GLN A 162 -24.94 19.53 -20.12
CA GLN A 162 -25.29 19.94 -18.75
C GLN A 162 -24.58 19.12 -17.68
N GLN A 163 -24.28 17.85 -17.95
CA GLN A 163 -23.65 16.95 -16.98
C GLN A 163 -22.84 15.83 -17.67
N VAL A 164 -21.92 15.24 -16.91
CA VAL A 164 -21.14 14.06 -17.30
C VAL A 164 -21.38 12.95 -16.28
N LEU A 165 -21.74 11.76 -16.76
CA LEU A 165 -21.85 10.55 -15.94
C LEU A 165 -20.49 9.86 -15.94
N LEU A 166 -19.91 9.63 -14.76
CA LEU A 166 -18.63 8.96 -14.59
C LEU A 166 -18.83 7.55 -14.02
N TYR A 167 -18.26 6.55 -14.68
CA TYR A 167 -18.37 5.14 -14.30
C TYR A 167 -17.01 4.50 -14.09
N GLU A 168 -16.95 3.49 -13.23
CA GLU A 168 -15.89 2.49 -13.16
C GLU A 168 -16.50 1.13 -13.51
N GLY A 169 -16.11 0.56 -14.66
CA GLY A 169 -16.82 -0.57 -15.25
C GLY A 169 -18.30 -0.25 -15.50
N SER A 170 -19.21 -0.93 -14.79
CA SER A 170 -20.66 -0.69 -14.83
C SER A 170 -21.20 0.15 -13.67
N ARG A 171 -20.38 0.45 -12.66
CA ARG A 171 -20.78 1.21 -11.48
C ARG A 171 -20.73 2.70 -11.77
N LEU A 172 -21.83 3.41 -11.53
CA LEU A 172 -21.84 4.88 -11.53
C LEU A 172 -21.08 5.39 -10.30
N LEU A 173 -20.04 6.18 -10.52
CA LEU A 173 -19.30 6.87 -9.47
C LEU A 173 -19.95 8.21 -9.13
N GLY A 174 -20.38 8.96 -10.14
CA GLY A 174 -21.00 10.26 -9.93
C GLY A 174 -21.60 10.88 -11.19
N THR A 175 -22.45 11.87 -10.94
CA THR A 175 -23.05 12.73 -11.95
C THR A 175 -22.46 14.13 -11.77
N CYS A 176 -21.58 14.52 -12.67
CA CYS A 176 -20.77 15.72 -12.55
C CYS A 176 -21.39 16.85 -13.38
N PRO A 177 -21.86 17.96 -12.76
CA PRO A 177 -22.39 19.09 -13.51
C PRO A 177 -21.28 19.75 -14.35
N VAL A 178 -21.61 20.16 -15.57
CA VAL A 178 -20.71 20.93 -16.42
C VAL A 178 -20.90 22.42 -16.15
N LYS A 179 -19.81 23.12 -15.86
CA LYS A 179 -19.75 24.59 -15.68
C LYS A 179 -18.57 25.13 -16.46
N ASP A 180 -18.81 26.16 -17.28
CA ASP A 180 -17.79 26.76 -18.16
C ASP A 180 -17.03 25.70 -18.99
N SER A 181 -17.77 24.77 -19.60
CA SER A 181 -17.23 23.63 -20.36
C SER A 181 -16.30 22.69 -19.58
N ARG A 182 -16.29 22.75 -18.24
CA ARG A 182 -15.51 21.88 -17.35
C ARG A 182 -16.40 21.08 -16.43
N TRP A 183 -15.95 19.89 -16.07
CA TRP A 183 -16.58 19.03 -15.07
C TRP A 183 -15.53 18.40 -14.18
N GLU A 184 -15.94 18.04 -12.96
CA GLU A 184 -15.06 17.48 -11.95
C GLU A 184 -15.82 16.45 -11.11
N TYR A 185 -15.12 15.39 -10.74
CA TYR A 185 -15.48 14.41 -9.72
C TYR A 185 -14.41 14.42 -8.63
N ALA A 186 -14.83 14.77 -7.41
CA ALA A 186 -14.01 14.65 -6.21
C ALA A 186 -14.41 13.36 -5.47
N PRO A 187 -13.49 12.40 -5.26
CA PRO A 187 -13.82 11.16 -4.57
C PRO A 187 -13.98 11.37 -3.05
N ASP A 188 -15.08 10.87 -2.49
CA ASP A 188 -15.34 10.95 -1.03
C ASP A 188 -14.49 9.95 -0.22
N ALA A 189 -14.02 8.88 -0.87
CA ALA A 189 -13.21 7.82 -0.31
C ALA A 189 -11.89 7.66 -1.08
N ASP A 190 -10.88 7.05 -0.46
CA ASP A 190 -9.62 6.78 -1.14
C ASP A 190 -9.87 5.80 -2.28
N TRP A 191 -9.28 6.09 -3.43
CA TRP A 191 -9.12 5.08 -4.45
C TRP A 191 -8.31 3.90 -3.88
N PRO A 192 -8.76 2.65 -4.10
CA PRO A 192 -7.94 1.47 -3.87
C PRO A 192 -6.59 1.57 -4.58
N LEU A 193 -5.56 0.86 -4.10
CA LEU A 193 -4.32 0.77 -4.86
C LEU A 193 -4.53 -0.08 -6.12
N GLY A 194 -3.83 0.26 -7.19
CA GLY A 194 -3.83 -0.48 -8.45
C GLY A 194 -4.49 0.28 -9.59
N GLN A 195 -4.98 -0.48 -10.57
CA GLN A 195 -5.54 0.04 -11.81
C GLN A 195 -6.99 0.49 -11.64
N HIS A 196 -7.31 1.64 -12.23
CA HIS A 196 -8.66 2.17 -12.37
C HIS A 196 -9.02 2.37 -13.84
N ASP A 197 -10.15 1.81 -14.26
CA ASP A 197 -10.69 1.89 -15.61
C ASP A 197 -12.02 2.65 -15.59
N LEU A 198 -11.95 3.93 -15.95
CA LEU A 198 -13.09 4.83 -15.97
C LEU A 198 -13.69 4.98 -17.36
N SER A 199 -14.98 5.29 -17.39
CA SER A 199 -15.65 5.80 -18.58
C SER A 199 -16.55 7.00 -18.26
N ALA A 200 -16.51 8.01 -19.13
CA ALA A 200 -17.33 9.22 -19.02
C ALA A 200 -18.34 9.32 -20.18
N ILE A 201 -19.57 9.72 -19.88
CA ILE A 201 -20.66 9.93 -20.83
C ILE A 201 -21.22 11.34 -20.64
N ALA A 202 -21.21 12.17 -21.68
CA ALA A 202 -21.83 13.49 -21.66
C ALA A 202 -23.35 13.38 -21.85
N VAL A 203 -24.10 14.25 -21.17
CA VAL A 203 -25.55 14.36 -21.26
C VAL A 203 -25.93 15.76 -21.72
N ARG A 204 -26.66 15.84 -22.84
CA ARG A 204 -27.29 17.06 -23.33
C ARG A 204 -28.77 16.82 -23.58
N ASP A 205 -29.65 17.50 -22.86
CA ASP A 205 -31.11 17.41 -23.03
C ASP A 205 -31.60 15.95 -23.04
N ASP A 206 -31.14 15.17 -22.05
CA ASP A 206 -31.37 13.72 -21.91
C ASP A 206 -30.78 12.81 -23.01
N VAL A 207 -30.11 13.38 -24.01
CA VAL A 207 -29.33 12.63 -25.02
C VAL A 207 -27.94 12.31 -24.47
N LEU A 208 -27.51 11.05 -24.65
CA LEU A 208 -26.20 10.57 -24.20
C LEU A 208 -25.20 10.54 -25.36
N SER A 209 -23.94 10.88 -25.06
CA SER A 209 -22.81 10.57 -25.93
C SER A 209 -22.44 9.08 -25.87
N GLY A 210 -21.46 8.66 -26.68
CA GLY A 210 -20.71 7.43 -26.42
C GLY A 210 -19.87 7.50 -25.13
N LYS A 211 -19.05 6.47 -24.87
CA LYS A 211 -18.15 6.38 -23.70
C LYS A 211 -16.74 6.85 -24.04
N ALA A 212 -16.25 7.87 -23.33
CA ALA A 212 -14.84 8.24 -23.33
C ALA A 212 -14.08 7.41 -22.26
N PRO A 213 -13.00 6.68 -22.60
CA PRO A 213 -12.26 5.89 -21.62
C PRO A 213 -11.12 6.67 -20.95
N LEU A 214 -10.81 6.34 -19.69
CA LEU A 214 -9.58 6.75 -19.00
C LEU A 214 -9.07 5.60 -18.12
N ARG A 215 -7.80 5.25 -18.27
CA ARG A 215 -7.08 4.37 -17.36
C ARG A 215 -6.05 5.17 -16.57
N PHE A 216 -5.96 4.94 -15.27
CA PHE A 216 -4.87 5.44 -14.43
C PHE A 216 -4.59 4.44 -13.30
N TYR A 217 -3.54 4.70 -12.52
CA TYR A 217 -3.10 3.82 -11.45
C TYR A 217 -2.88 4.61 -10.16
N ILE A 218 -3.29 4.04 -9.05
CA ILE A 218 -3.02 4.55 -7.71
C ILE A 218 -1.94 3.68 -7.08
N THR A 219 -0.81 4.29 -6.73
CA THR A 219 0.40 3.62 -6.27
C THR A 219 0.92 4.26 -5.00
N LEU A 220 1.53 3.47 -4.12
CA LEU A 220 2.37 4.01 -3.05
C LEU A 220 3.84 4.01 -3.48
N PRO A 221 4.65 4.96 -2.98
CA PRO A 221 6.09 4.91 -3.18
C PRO A 221 6.68 3.68 -2.50
N THR A 222 7.70 3.07 -3.12
CA THR A 222 8.34 1.86 -2.58
C THR A 222 8.93 2.12 -1.19
N PRO A 223 8.66 1.24 -0.20
CA PRO A 223 9.28 1.31 1.11
C PRO A 223 10.80 1.13 1.02
N VAL A 224 11.54 1.76 1.93
CA VAL A 224 12.99 1.60 2.07
C VAL A 224 13.33 1.47 3.56
N VAL A 225 14.28 0.61 3.90
CA VAL A 225 14.76 0.38 5.26
C VAL A 225 16.29 0.46 5.31
N ASP A 226 16.82 0.92 6.44
CA ASP A 226 18.25 0.95 6.76
C ASP A 226 18.44 0.69 8.25
N ILE A 227 19.24 -0.30 8.61
CA ILE A 227 19.63 -0.65 9.96
C ILE A 227 20.83 0.21 10.37
N ARG A 228 20.69 0.98 11.44
CA ARG A 228 21.73 1.89 11.93
C ARG A 228 22.51 1.35 13.10
N ALA A 229 21.85 0.57 13.96
CA ALA A 229 22.44 -0.07 15.13
C ALA A 229 21.82 -1.48 15.31
N PRO A 230 22.60 -2.46 15.78
CA PRO A 230 24.05 -2.41 15.96
C PRO A 230 24.81 -2.23 14.64
N LYS A 231 26.12 -1.98 14.70
CA LYS A 231 26.96 -1.96 13.49
C LYS A 231 27.38 -3.38 13.10
N GLU A 232 27.71 -3.55 11.84
CA GLU A 232 28.13 -4.85 11.31
C GLU A 232 29.33 -5.43 12.09
N GLY A 233 29.20 -6.68 12.52
CA GLY A 233 30.23 -7.47 13.19
C GLY A 233 30.53 -7.10 14.64
N VAL A 234 29.79 -6.19 15.27
CA VAL A 234 30.09 -5.77 16.65
C VAL A 234 29.56 -6.74 17.70
N GLU A 235 30.25 -6.79 18.85
CA GLU A 235 29.77 -7.47 20.04
C GLU A 235 29.05 -6.48 20.96
N VAL A 236 27.80 -6.77 21.29
CA VAL A 236 26.84 -5.90 21.98
C VAL A 236 26.17 -6.63 23.14
N ASP A 237 25.54 -5.87 24.03
CA ASP A 237 24.79 -6.46 25.13
C ASP A 237 23.57 -7.26 24.65
N SER A 238 23.16 -8.30 25.38
CA SER A 238 21.98 -9.11 25.06
C SER A 238 20.67 -8.30 25.09
N GLY A 239 20.62 -7.17 25.81
CA GLY A 239 19.48 -6.25 25.80
C GLY A 239 19.45 -5.23 24.64
N VAL A 240 20.37 -5.31 23.67
CA VAL A 240 20.47 -4.31 22.59
C VAL A 240 19.21 -4.27 21.72
N ALA A 241 18.81 -3.08 21.29
CA ALA A 241 17.82 -2.93 20.23
C ALA A 241 18.49 -2.90 18.84
N VAL A 242 17.81 -3.47 17.85
CA VAL A 242 18.10 -3.25 16.45
C VAL A 242 17.27 -2.04 16.01
N ASP A 243 17.94 -0.97 15.63
CA ASP A 243 17.33 0.33 15.34
C ASP A 243 17.72 0.80 13.95
N GLY A 244 16.85 1.58 13.33
CA GLY A 244 17.10 2.06 11.98
C GLY A 244 16.21 3.21 11.56
N VAL A 245 16.27 3.49 10.26
CA VAL A 245 15.32 4.36 9.58
C VAL A 245 14.52 3.57 8.55
N ALA A 246 13.30 4.02 8.31
CA ALA A 246 12.48 3.54 7.22
C ALA A 246 11.69 4.69 6.61
N PHE A 247 11.59 4.71 5.29
CA PHE A 247 10.82 5.68 4.53
C PHE A 247 9.68 4.97 3.80
N ASN A 248 8.56 5.67 3.61
CA ASN A 248 7.37 5.14 2.96
C ASN A 248 6.93 3.81 3.57
N ALA A 249 6.89 3.74 4.91
CA ALA A 249 6.63 2.50 5.63
C ALA A 249 5.86 2.79 6.91
N ASP A 250 4.94 1.89 7.26
CA ASP A 250 4.19 1.94 8.52
C ASP A 250 4.89 1.09 9.59
N THR A 251 5.50 -0.02 9.18
CA THR A 251 6.19 -0.98 10.04
C THR A 251 7.47 -1.51 9.39
N VAL A 252 8.33 -2.11 10.21
CA VAL A 252 9.47 -2.91 9.79
C VAL A 252 9.32 -4.30 10.37
N THR A 253 9.39 -5.32 9.53
CA THR A 253 9.40 -6.74 9.93
C THR A 253 10.83 -7.19 10.09
N LEU A 254 11.15 -7.84 11.21
CA LEU A 254 12.48 -8.40 11.48
C LEU A 254 12.43 -9.92 11.45
N THR A 255 13.40 -10.52 10.77
CA THR A 255 13.53 -11.98 10.65
C THR A 255 14.98 -12.42 10.89
N GLU A 256 15.15 -13.66 11.35
CA GLU A 256 16.45 -14.32 11.49
C GLU A 256 16.33 -15.76 10.97
N GLY A 257 17.18 -16.14 10.00
CA GLY A 257 17.12 -17.46 9.38
C GLY A 257 15.77 -17.80 8.72
N GLY A 258 15.01 -16.79 8.29
CA GLY A 258 13.64 -16.94 7.75
C GLY A 258 12.53 -17.02 8.80
N THR A 259 12.85 -17.08 10.09
CA THR A 259 11.87 -17.01 11.18
C THR A 259 11.58 -15.56 11.51
N GLN A 260 10.31 -15.19 11.63
CA GLN A 260 9.92 -13.84 12.04
C GLN A 260 10.17 -13.65 13.55
N LEU A 261 10.97 -12.64 13.87
CA LEU A 261 11.25 -12.24 15.25
C LEU A 261 10.15 -11.32 15.80
N GLY A 262 9.67 -10.41 14.96
CA GLY A 262 8.62 -9.46 15.31
C GLY A 262 8.49 -8.32 14.33
N THR A 263 7.77 -7.28 14.73
CA THR A 263 7.54 -6.07 13.93
C THR A 263 7.74 -4.81 14.77
N ALA A 264 8.47 -3.84 14.23
CA ALA A 264 8.61 -2.50 14.81
C ALA A 264 7.71 -1.50 14.08
N LYS A 265 7.10 -0.57 14.82
CA LYS A 265 6.36 0.55 14.22
C LYS A 265 7.34 1.64 13.76
N VAL A 266 7.08 2.21 12.58
CA VAL A 266 7.81 3.39 12.09
C VAL A 266 7.15 4.65 12.62
N SER A 267 7.92 5.51 13.28
CA SER A 267 7.49 6.81 13.79
C SER A 267 8.53 7.87 13.46
N SER A 268 8.13 8.94 12.76
CA SER A 268 9.06 9.97 12.27
C SER A 268 10.26 9.40 11.52
N ASN A 269 10.01 8.40 10.66
CA ASN A 269 11.00 7.63 9.90
C ASN A 269 11.98 6.80 10.75
N LEU A 270 11.78 6.68 12.06
CA LEU A 270 12.60 5.87 12.97
C LEU A 270 11.84 4.61 13.39
N TRP A 271 12.58 3.54 13.61
CA TRP A 271 12.06 2.29 14.16
C TRP A 271 13.09 1.64 15.08
N SER A 272 12.62 0.83 16.02
CA SER A 272 13.42 0.14 17.02
C SER A 272 12.78 -1.19 17.38
N PHE A 273 13.58 -2.25 17.47
CA PHE A 273 13.14 -3.59 17.85
C PHE A 273 14.10 -4.23 18.85
N ALA A 274 13.57 -4.64 20.01
CA ALA A 274 14.26 -5.50 20.95
C ALA A 274 13.35 -6.71 21.26
N PRO A 275 13.84 -7.96 21.18
CA PRO A 275 13.08 -9.13 21.61
C PRO A 275 12.72 -9.05 23.10
N ASP A 276 11.53 -9.52 23.46
CA ASP A 276 11.17 -9.67 24.87
C ASP A 276 12.13 -10.67 25.55
N GLY A 277 12.78 -10.24 26.63
CA GLY A 277 13.81 -11.03 27.31
C GLY A 277 15.22 -10.92 26.70
N GLY A 278 15.39 -10.13 25.64
CA GLY A 278 16.68 -9.90 24.97
C GLY A 278 17.08 -10.98 23.97
N TRP A 279 18.21 -10.76 23.32
CA TRP A 279 18.84 -11.70 22.40
C TRP A 279 19.50 -12.86 23.15
N SER A 280 19.39 -14.07 22.62
CA SER A 280 20.19 -15.20 23.08
C SER A 280 21.69 -14.91 22.93
N ILE A 281 22.55 -15.50 23.75
CA ILE A 281 23.99 -15.27 23.61
C ILE A 281 24.53 -15.96 22.37
N GLY A 282 25.33 -15.24 21.60
CA GLY A 282 25.96 -15.74 20.39
C GLY A 282 25.77 -14.81 19.19
N LYS A 283 26.01 -15.37 18.01
CA LYS A 283 25.92 -14.64 16.75
C LYS A 283 24.47 -14.54 16.29
N HIS A 284 24.09 -13.35 15.85
CA HIS A 284 22.79 -13.05 15.26
C HIS A 284 22.96 -12.47 13.86
N SER A 285 22.02 -12.81 12.98
CA SER A 285 21.91 -12.31 11.61
C SER A 285 20.48 -11.84 11.37
N VAL A 286 20.25 -10.56 11.61
CA VAL A 286 18.92 -9.96 11.63
C VAL A 286 18.66 -9.25 10.33
N THR A 287 17.58 -9.62 9.66
CA THR A 287 17.13 -9.01 8.41
C THR A 287 15.86 -8.20 8.65
N ALA A 288 15.90 -6.93 8.27
CA ALA A 288 14.79 -5.99 8.34
C ALA A 288 14.18 -5.77 6.94
N LYS A 289 12.85 -5.66 6.87
CA LYS A 289 12.11 -5.22 5.69
C LYS A 289 11.08 -4.17 6.09
N ALA A 290 11.08 -3.01 5.44
CA ALA A 290 10.04 -2.02 5.61
C ALA A 290 8.77 -2.44 4.87
N VAL A 291 7.61 -2.18 5.47
CA VAL A 291 6.30 -2.59 4.96
C VAL A 291 5.37 -1.39 4.86
N GLN A 292 4.68 -1.26 3.73
CA GLN A 292 3.60 -0.29 3.53
C GLN A 292 2.45 -0.94 2.77
N GLY A 293 1.32 -1.16 3.46
CA GLY A 293 0.21 -1.93 2.91
C GLY A 293 0.67 -3.34 2.49
N SER A 294 0.60 -3.64 1.19
CA SER A 294 1.06 -4.92 0.61
C SER A 294 2.46 -4.85 -0.01
N GLN A 295 3.15 -3.71 0.10
CA GLN A 295 4.50 -3.52 -0.45
C GLN A 295 5.55 -3.79 0.62
N GLU A 296 6.65 -4.40 0.21
CA GLU A 296 7.85 -4.59 1.01
C GLU A 296 9.04 -3.89 0.35
N SER A 297 10.00 -3.44 1.17
CA SER A 297 11.29 -2.98 0.67
C SER A 297 12.20 -4.15 0.28
N GLU A 298 13.29 -3.83 -0.41
CA GLU A 298 14.48 -4.68 -0.37
C GLU A 298 14.94 -4.86 1.09
N PRO A 299 15.48 -6.03 1.46
CA PRO A 299 15.92 -6.30 2.81
C PRO A 299 17.23 -5.57 3.13
N ASP A 300 17.40 -5.23 4.40
CA ASP A 300 18.70 -4.86 4.98
C ASP A 300 19.05 -5.84 6.10
N THR A 301 20.32 -6.23 6.21
CA THR A 301 20.76 -7.28 7.13
C THR A 301 21.96 -6.80 7.92
N VAL A 302 21.93 -7.04 9.24
CA VAL A 302 23.06 -6.80 10.13
C VAL A 302 23.46 -8.09 10.85
N ASN A 303 24.76 -8.32 10.96
CA ASN A 303 25.31 -9.37 11.80
C ASN A 303 25.95 -8.76 13.05
N PHE A 304 25.65 -9.33 14.22
CA PHE A 304 26.27 -8.92 15.48
C PHE A 304 26.41 -10.11 16.42
N THR A 305 27.16 -9.95 17.51
CA THR A 305 27.27 -10.95 18.57
C THR A 305 26.64 -10.39 19.83
N ALA A 306 25.53 -10.98 20.27
CA ALA A 306 24.96 -10.70 21.58
C ALA A 306 25.81 -11.42 22.63
N ALA A 307 26.40 -10.66 23.53
CA ALA A 307 27.15 -11.15 24.68
C ALA A 307 26.59 -10.49 25.93
N ASN A 308 26.69 -11.16 27.07
CA ASN A 308 26.45 -10.49 28.33
C ASN A 308 27.70 -9.63 28.61
N LYS A 309 27.62 -8.32 28.30
CA LYS A 309 28.56 -7.30 28.81
C LYS A 309 28.01 -6.64 30.07
N ASN A 310 27.03 -7.30 30.68
CA ASN A 310 26.11 -6.73 31.63
C ASN A 310 26.73 -6.34 32.96
N LEU A 311 27.99 -6.68 33.26
CA LEU A 311 28.61 -6.31 34.53
C LEU A 311 29.55 -5.12 34.40
N LYS A 312 29.14 -3.99 34.97
CA LYS A 312 30.08 -2.95 35.40
C LYS A 312 30.59 -3.31 36.80
N VAL A 313 31.84 -3.01 37.09
CA VAL A 313 32.43 -3.29 38.39
C VAL A 313 33.10 -2.05 38.96
N GLU A 314 32.84 -1.78 40.23
CA GLU A 314 33.48 -0.73 41.01
C GLU A 314 34.05 -1.34 42.29
N TRP A 315 34.97 -0.61 42.93
CA TRP A 315 35.55 -1.02 44.20
C TRP A 315 35.67 0.17 45.15
N LYS A 316 35.67 -0.15 46.44
CA LYS A 316 35.94 0.79 47.52
C LYS A 316 36.85 0.14 48.55
N PHE A 317 37.95 0.79 48.89
CA PHE A 317 38.75 0.39 50.05
C PHE A 317 38.08 0.85 51.34
N ASN A 318 37.97 -0.06 52.31
CA ASN A 318 37.31 0.19 53.59
C ASN A 318 38.34 0.52 54.68
N SER A 319 39.25 -0.42 54.96
CA SER A 319 40.23 -0.32 56.04
C SER A 319 41.34 -1.37 55.87
N SER A 320 42.43 -1.20 56.62
CA SER A 320 43.50 -2.19 56.76
C SER A 320 43.90 -2.31 58.23
N TRP A 321 44.14 -3.54 58.70
CA TRP A 321 44.58 -3.83 60.07
C TRP A 321 45.55 -5.01 60.09
N GLN A 322 46.39 -5.09 61.11
CA GLN A 322 47.35 -6.19 61.23
C GLN A 322 46.65 -7.46 61.74
N ASP A 323 46.93 -8.58 61.09
CA ASP A 323 46.61 -9.90 61.59
C ASP A 323 47.63 -10.33 62.65
N TRP A 324 47.16 -10.66 63.84
CA TRP A 324 48.02 -10.96 64.98
C TRP A 324 48.78 -12.28 64.82
N GLN A 325 48.25 -13.23 64.05
CA GLN A 325 48.84 -14.57 63.91
C GLN A 325 49.94 -14.58 62.85
N SER A 326 49.67 -14.03 61.66
CA SER A 326 50.63 -14.01 60.55
C SER A 326 51.53 -12.78 60.54
N HIS A 327 51.21 -11.74 61.33
CA HIS A 327 51.82 -10.41 61.29
C HIS A 327 51.67 -9.65 59.95
N LYS A 328 50.93 -10.21 58.99
CA LYS A 328 50.55 -9.56 57.72
C LYS A 328 49.40 -8.56 57.95
N TYR A 329 49.01 -7.83 56.91
CA TYR A 329 47.94 -6.84 56.97
C TYR A 329 46.72 -7.32 56.19
N ILE A 330 45.54 -7.32 56.82
CA ILE A 330 44.27 -7.61 56.15
C ILE A 330 43.75 -6.31 55.56
N HIS A 331 43.57 -6.30 54.24
CA HIS A 331 42.97 -5.20 53.49
C HIS A 331 41.52 -5.56 53.13
N SER A 332 40.58 -4.69 53.50
CA SER A 332 39.16 -4.85 53.19
C SER A 332 38.73 -3.98 52.02
N TYR A 333 38.09 -4.61 51.03
CA TYR A 333 37.50 -3.94 49.88
C TYR A 333 36.03 -4.34 49.73
N ASP A 334 35.17 -3.39 49.38
CA ASP A 334 33.86 -3.69 48.80
C ASP A 334 34.00 -3.68 47.28
N ILE A 335 33.66 -4.78 46.62
CA ILE A 335 33.60 -4.89 45.16
C ILE A 335 32.13 -4.98 44.77
N THR A 336 31.65 -4.02 43.99
CA THR A 336 30.25 -3.92 43.59
C THR A 336 30.12 -4.17 42.10
N MET A 337 29.37 -5.21 41.75
CA MET A 337 28.99 -5.52 40.37
C MET A 337 27.59 -4.96 40.10
N TYR A 338 27.40 -4.32 38.95
CA TYR A 338 26.13 -3.76 38.50
C TYR A 338 25.68 -4.44 37.24
N ALA A 339 24.44 -4.93 37.21
CA ALA A 339 23.86 -5.51 36.00
C ALA A 339 23.20 -4.42 35.12
N GLY A 340 23.15 -4.68 33.81
CA GLY A 340 22.38 -3.90 32.85
C GLY A 340 20.87 -4.15 32.95
N GLU A 341 20.21 -4.44 31.83
CA GLU A 341 18.75 -4.63 31.78
C GLU A 341 18.30 -6.02 32.23
N THR A 342 19.22 -6.99 32.36
CA THR A 342 18.91 -8.39 32.67
C THR A 342 19.69 -8.90 33.88
N ASP A 343 19.14 -9.93 34.55
CA ASP A 343 19.78 -10.60 35.69
C ASP A 343 21.03 -11.37 35.26
N VAL A 344 22.11 -11.29 36.05
CA VAL A 344 23.33 -12.07 35.85
C VAL A 344 23.47 -13.12 36.94
N LYS A 345 23.19 -14.38 36.62
CA LYS A 345 23.24 -15.52 37.56
C LYS A 345 24.63 -16.14 37.68
N HIS A 346 25.35 -16.20 36.56
CA HIS A 346 26.70 -16.74 36.51
C HIS A 346 27.69 -15.63 36.19
N TRP A 347 28.67 -15.44 37.05
CA TRP A 347 29.64 -14.36 36.92
C TRP A 347 30.97 -14.73 37.55
N ASN A 348 32.02 -14.12 37.03
CA ASN A 348 33.33 -14.03 37.66
C ASN A 348 33.66 -12.56 37.93
N VAL A 349 34.31 -12.31 39.06
CA VAL A 349 34.92 -11.02 39.39
C VAL A 349 36.33 -11.25 39.86
N GLY A 350 37.27 -10.47 39.35
CA GLY A 350 38.68 -10.67 39.64
C GLY A 350 39.46 -9.37 39.65
N PHE A 351 40.60 -9.42 40.32
CA PHE A 351 41.59 -8.35 40.39
C PHE A 351 42.97 -8.97 40.59
N GLY A 352 44.03 -8.20 40.37
CA GLY A 352 45.39 -8.74 40.45
C GLY A 352 46.44 -7.71 40.80
N GLN A 353 47.69 -8.07 40.47
CA GLN A 353 48.90 -7.32 40.85
C GLN A 353 49.08 -7.23 42.37
N LEU A 354 48.67 -8.29 43.08
CA LEU A 354 48.98 -8.43 44.50
C LEU A 354 50.47 -8.74 44.69
N PRO A 355 51.09 -8.28 45.79
CA PRO A 355 52.49 -8.61 46.07
C PRO A 355 52.67 -10.08 46.42
N ASP A 356 53.86 -10.61 46.16
CA ASP A 356 54.21 -11.99 46.50
C ASP A 356 53.91 -12.30 47.96
N GLY A 357 53.22 -13.43 48.19
CA GLY A 357 52.80 -13.86 49.53
C GLY A 357 51.46 -13.29 49.98
N SER A 358 50.75 -12.56 49.12
CA SER A 358 49.33 -12.25 49.31
C SER A 358 48.44 -13.48 49.11
N VAL A 359 47.37 -13.55 49.88
CA VAL A 359 46.30 -14.56 49.77
C VAL A 359 45.00 -13.96 50.30
N LEU A 360 43.85 -14.55 50.00
CA LEU A 360 42.58 -14.23 50.66
C LEU A 360 42.72 -14.50 52.17
N ALA A 361 42.07 -13.66 52.98
CA ALA A 361 42.09 -13.86 54.42
C ALA A 361 41.25 -15.10 54.77
N PRO A 362 41.71 -15.99 55.68
CA PRO A 362 40.98 -17.21 56.03
C PRO A 362 39.52 -16.98 56.46
N GLU A 363 39.24 -15.85 57.12
CA GLU A 363 37.89 -15.46 57.51
C GLU A 363 36.97 -15.13 56.32
N PHE A 364 37.53 -14.61 55.22
CA PHE A 364 36.79 -14.42 53.97
C PHE A 364 36.56 -15.76 53.28
N GLU A 365 37.59 -16.60 53.16
CA GLU A 365 37.47 -17.92 52.53
C GLU A 365 36.39 -18.78 53.20
N THR A 366 36.31 -18.73 54.53
CA THR A 366 35.32 -19.49 55.31
C THR A 366 33.89 -18.96 55.14
N SER A 367 33.72 -17.67 54.85
CA SER A 367 32.41 -17.00 54.82
C SER A 367 31.89 -16.71 53.41
N PHE A 368 32.76 -16.73 52.40
CA PHE A 368 32.38 -16.50 51.02
C PHE A 368 31.56 -17.68 50.50
N TRP A 369 30.34 -17.38 50.06
CA TRP A 369 29.38 -18.37 49.57
C TRP A 369 29.62 -18.79 48.12
N GLY A 370 30.58 -18.16 47.43
CA GLY A 370 30.89 -18.41 46.02
C GLY A 370 32.06 -19.38 45.81
N LEU A 371 32.50 -19.46 44.56
CA LEU A 371 33.70 -20.21 44.18
C LEU A 371 34.93 -19.32 44.32
N ILE A 372 35.95 -19.80 45.02
CA ILE A 372 37.30 -19.22 45.00
C ILE A 372 38.08 -19.97 43.92
N ILE A 373 38.31 -19.32 42.79
CA ILE A 373 39.00 -19.88 41.64
C ILE A 373 40.51 -19.63 41.79
N ASP A 374 40.87 -18.38 42.11
CA ASP A 374 42.23 -17.99 42.48
C ASP A 374 42.18 -17.21 43.81
N ASP A 375 43.04 -17.60 44.76
CA ASP A 375 43.06 -17.09 46.14
C ASP A 375 44.03 -15.92 46.35
N GLY A 376 44.73 -15.44 45.32
CA GLY A 376 45.73 -14.38 45.45
C GLY A 376 47.17 -14.86 45.57
N SER A 377 47.43 -16.16 45.79
CA SER A 377 48.78 -16.71 45.97
C SER A 377 49.70 -16.48 44.75
N ASP A 378 49.12 -16.52 43.55
CA ASP A 378 49.80 -16.21 42.27
C ASP A 378 49.68 -14.72 41.87
N GLY A 379 49.35 -13.85 42.83
CA GLY A 379 49.20 -12.40 42.61
C GLY A 379 47.83 -11.98 42.06
N ASN A 380 46.90 -12.92 41.84
CA ASN A 380 45.56 -12.68 41.29
C ASN A 380 44.49 -13.34 42.14
N VAL A 381 43.38 -12.63 42.34
CA VAL A 381 42.16 -13.15 42.96
C VAL A 381 41.09 -13.27 41.90
N LEU A 382 40.44 -14.43 41.83
CA LEU A 382 39.32 -14.68 40.95
C LEU A 382 38.21 -15.39 41.73
N LEU A 383 37.06 -14.73 41.82
CA LEU A 383 35.87 -15.23 42.51
C LEU A 383 34.78 -15.51 41.49
N GLY A 384 33.99 -16.55 41.73
CA GLY A 384 32.88 -16.94 40.89
C GLY A 384 31.56 -17.09 41.66
N SER A 385 30.45 -16.89 40.98
CA SER A 385 29.12 -17.31 41.44
C SER A 385 29.06 -18.84 41.65
N PRO A 386 28.25 -19.35 42.60
CA PRO A 386 27.96 -20.77 42.69
C PRO A 386 27.33 -21.34 41.41
N PRO A 387 27.57 -22.63 41.08
CA PRO A 387 27.00 -23.29 39.90
C PRO A 387 25.47 -23.27 39.86
N GLU A 388 24.82 -23.27 41.02
CA GLU A 388 23.36 -23.20 41.15
C GLU A 388 22.75 -21.83 40.81
N GLY A 389 23.56 -20.78 40.60
CA GLY A 389 23.09 -19.47 40.12
C GLY A 389 22.22 -18.70 41.14
N VAL A 390 22.35 -19.00 42.43
CA VAL A 390 21.50 -18.44 43.50
C VAL A 390 21.90 -17.03 43.96
N HIS A 391 23.11 -16.59 43.66
CA HIS A 391 23.61 -15.25 43.99
C HIS A 391 23.72 -14.37 42.73
N ILE A 392 22.58 -13.76 42.40
CA ILE A 392 22.34 -13.02 41.17
C ILE A 392 22.82 -11.56 41.33
N VAL A 393 23.42 -10.99 40.28
CA VAL A 393 23.49 -9.53 40.12
C VAL A 393 22.18 -9.10 39.44
N PRO A 394 21.23 -8.50 40.16
CA PRO A 394 19.88 -8.29 39.64
C PRO A 394 19.87 -7.19 38.58
N ALA A 395 18.98 -7.31 37.59
CA ALA A 395 18.71 -6.32 36.55
C ALA A 395 18.55 -4.91 37.15
N LYS A 396 19.27 -3.93 36.60
CA LYS A 396 19.34 -2.54 37.07
C LYS A 396 19.75 -2.36 38.53
N GLY A 397 20.23 -3.43 39.16
CA GLY A 397 20.66 -3.46 40.55
C GLY A 397 22.14 -3.85 40.65
N ASN A 398 22.53 -4.25 41.85
CA ASN A 398 23.92 -4.57 42.14
C ASN A 398 24.07 -5.68 43.18
N LEU A 399 25.26 -6.27 43.18
CA LEU A 399 25.72 -7.23 44.17
C LEU A 399 27.08 -6.74 44.70
N THR A 400 27.19 -6.58 46.01
CA THR A 400 28.44 -6.14 46.67
C THR A 400 29.04 -7.29 47.46
N ILE A 401 30.34 -7.55 47.23
CA ILE A 401 31.13 -8.55 47.94
C ILE A 401 32.20 -7.81 48.75
N ARG A 402 32.24 -8.06 50.06
CA ARG A 402 33.34 -7.58 50.91
C ARG A 402 34.48 -8.59 50.89
N VAL A 403 35.53 -8.28 50.16
CA VAL A 403 36.72 -9.12 50.01
C VAL A 403 37.76 -8.71 51.03
N LEU A 404 38.37 -9.70 51.70
CA LEU A 404 39.48 -9.50 52.63
C LEU A 404 40.72 -10.19 52.06
N VAL A 405 41.78 -9.43 51.86
CA VAL A 405 43.05 -9.92 51.33
C VAL A 405 44.13 -9.74 52.38
N LEU A 406 44.85 -10.81 52.71
CA LEU A 406 46.01 -10.80 53.56
C LEU A 406 47.25 -10.41 52.73
N ILE A 407 47.89 -9.30 53.07
CA ILE A 407 48.99 -8.68 52.32
C ILE A 407 50.23 -8.58 53.21
N PRO A 408 51.43 -9.00 52.76
CA PRO A 408 52.64 -8.99 53.59
C PRO A 408 53.15 -7.61 54.03
N THR A 409 52.74 -6.54 53.35
CA THR A 409 53.22 -5.16 53.58
C THR A 409 52.05 -4.20 53.79
N GLN A 410 52.28 -3.10 54.52
CA GLN A 410 51.28 -2.05 54.73
C GLN A 410 51.34 -0.94 53.64
N ASP A 411 51.83 -1.27 52.45
CA ASP A 411 52.01 -0.26 51.40
C ASP A 411 50.65 0.32 50.95
N ALA A 412 50.58 1.65 50.90
CA ALA A 412 49.39 2.37 50.46
C ALA A 412 49.03 2.09 48.99
N ALA A 413 49.99 1.63 48.17
CA ALA A 413 49.73 1.18 46.80
C ALA A 413 48.66 0.09 46.73
N TYR A 414 48.62 -0.79 47.75
CA TYR A 414 47.62 -1.85 47.88
C TYR A 414 46.37 -1.38 48.64
N GLN A 415 46.07 -0.08 48.70
CA GLN A 415 44.71 0.39 49.04
C GLN A 415 43.85 0.51 47.77
N LYS A 416 44.42 0.22 46.60
CA LYS A 416 43.75 0.24 45.31
C LYS A 416 43.75 -1.15 44.70
N LEU A 417 42.63 -1.53 44.08
CA LEU A 417 42.56 -2.73 43.25
C LEU A 417 42.99 -2.40 41.82
N TYR A 418 43.89 -3.22 41.28
CA TYR A 418 44.35 -3.15 39.90
C TYR A 418 43.84 -4.34 39.10
N GLY A 419 43.70 -4.14 37.79
CA GLY A 419 43.18 -5.18 36.91
C GLY A 419 41.77 -5.66 37.29
N LEU A 420 40.97 -4.82 37.96
CA LEU A 420 39.61 -5.18 38.36
C LEU A 420 38.73 -5.38 37.13
N PHE A 421 38.05 -6.52 37.08
CA PHE A 421 37.08 -6.84 36.04
C PHE A 421 35.93 -7.67 36.61
N ALA A 422 34.78 -7.61 35.95
CA ALA A 422 33.70 -8.55 36.13
C ALA A 422 33.23 -9.05 34.77
N LYS A 423 32.83 -10.31 34.71
CA LYS A 423 32.36 -10.95 33.50
C LYS A 423 31.22 -11.89 33.85
N SER A 424 30.08 -11.71 33.19
CA SER A 424 29.02 -12.70 33.16
C SER A 424 29.44 -13.92 32.33
N LEU A 425 29.07 -15.10 32.80
CA LEU A 425 29.33 -16.38 32.15
C LEU A 425 28.04 -16.90 31.51
N THR A 426 28.17 -17.69 30.45
CA THR A 426 27.08 -18.55 29.97
C THR A 426 26.95 -19.76 30.90
N GLU A 427 25.74 -20.31 31.01
CA GLU A 427 25.51 -21.62 31.66
C GLU A 427 26.38 -22.73 31.09
#